data_AF-A0A2M6WVH2-F1
#
_entry.id   AF-A0A2M6WVH2-F1
#
_cell.length_a   1.000
_cell.length_b   1.000
_cell.length_c   1.000
_cell.angle_alpha   90.00
_cell.angle_beta   90.00
_cell.angle_gamma   90.00
#
_symmetry.space_group_name_H-M   'P 1'
#
loop_
_entity.id
_entity.type
_entity.pdbx_description
1 polymer ?
#
loop_
_entity_poly.entity_id
_entity_poly.type
_entity_poly.pdbx_seq_one_letter_code
_entity_poly.pdbx_strand_id
1 'polypeptide(L)'
;MTQTLSILLSVHIIIGVIGIIASYATLLWLFKKNISVRLLKISSITAFVAYITAWITGGYYYVVYYGSNVKPIIKDGPNPWAHSIIMETKEHIFLFLPLLAFVILLTVWFKGNNLQENRPLRNALALVVLITLIISVFMALGGVIISGSARL
;
A
#
# COMPACT_ATOMS: atom_id res chain seq x y z
N MET A 1 -19.22 -1.06 -15.96
CA MET A 1 -17.84 -1.55 -15.78
C MET A 1 -17.64 -2.82 -16.59
N THR A 2 -16.56 -2.92 -17.38
CA THR A 2 -16.25 -4.15 -18.13
C THR A 2 -15.73 -5.25 -17.19
N GLN A 3 -15.84 -6.52 -17.59
CA GLN A 3 -15.35 -7.66 -16.79
C GLN A 3 -13.86 -7.51 -16.44
N THR A 4 -13.04 -7.08 -17.40
CA THR A 4 -11.60 -6.84 -17.19
C THR A 4 -11.34 -5.79 -16.11
N LEU A 5 -12.07 -4.67 -16.11
CA LEU A 5 -11.94 -3.63 -15.10
C LEU A 5 -12.33 -4.14 -13.70
N SER A 6 -13.39 -4.95 -13.62
CA SER A 6 -13.79 -5.59 -12.36
C SER A 6 -12.68 -6.49 -11.81
N ILE A 7 -12.08 -7.32 -12.67
CA ILE A 7 -10.98 -8.22 -12.29
C ILE A 7 -9.77 -7.40 -11.81
N LEU A 8 -9.37 -6.36 -12.55
CA LEU A 8 -8.25 -5.50 -12.17
C LEU A 8 -8.50 -4.79 -10.84
N LEU A 9 -9.72 -4.34 -10.58
CA LEU A 9 -10.09 -3.76 -9.29
C LEU A 9 -10.03 -4.79 -8.16
N SER A 10 -10.52 -6.02 -8.39
CA SER A 10 -10.40 -7.09 -7.40
C SER A 10 -8.94 -7.44 -7.12
N VAL A 11 -8.10 -7.52 -8.15
CA VAL A 11 -6.65 -7.74 -8.02
C VAL A 11 -6.03 -6.61 -7.21
N HIS A 12 -6.32 -5.35 -7.52
CA HIS A 12 -5.85 -4.18 -6.78
C HIS A 12 -6.13 -4.29 -5.27
N ILE A 13 -7.37 -4.65 -4.91
CA ILE A 13 -7.79 -4.74 -3.50
C ILE A 13 -7.07 -5.91 -2.80
N ILE A 14 -7.15 -7.11 -3.37
CA ILE A 14 -6.59 -8.33 -2.76
C ILE A 14 -5.08 -8.20 -2.62
N ILE A 15 -4.40 -7.76 -3.68
CA ILE A 15 -2.94 -7.62 -3.68
C ILE A 15 -2.50 -6.48 -2.75
N GLY A 16 -3.28 -5.40 -2.63
CA GLY A 16 -3.04 -4.35 -1.65
C GLY A 16 -3.06 -4.88 -0.21
N VAL A 17 -4.04 -5.72 0.13
CA VAL A 17 -4.12 -6.38 1.44
C VAL A 17 -2.93 -7.33 1.68
N ILE A 18 -2.51 -8.09 0.66
CA ILE A 18 -1.29 -8.91 0.74
C ILE A 18 -0.06 -8.03 1.05
N GLY A 19 0.04 -6.86 0.42
CA GLY A 19 1.10 -5.88 0.70
C GLY A 19 1.10 -5.41 2.15
N ILE A 20 -0.07 -5.10 2.71
CA ILE A 20 -0.23 -4.72 4.13
C ILE A 20 0.26 -5.84 5.05
N ILE A 21 -0.18 -7.08 4.82
CA ILE A 21 0.22 -8.25 5.62
C ILE A 21 1.72 -8.48 5.54
N ALA A 22 2.31 -8.35 4.35
CA ALA A 22 3.74 -8.52 4.13
C ALA A 22 4.58 -7.41 4.79
N SER A 23 4.13 -6.15 4.75
CA SER A 23 4.75 -5.03 5.47
C SER A 23 4.69 -5.22 6.98
N TYR A 24 3.54 -5.66 7.51
CA TYR A 24 3.40 -6.02 8.90
C TYR A 24 4.34 -7.16 9.30
N ALA A 25 4.42 -8.22 8.49
CA ALA A 25 5.38 -9.31 8.72
C ALA A 25 6.83 -8.81 8.72
N THR A 26 7.19 -7.93 7.79
CA THR A 26 8.53 -7.29 7.73
C THR A 26 8.83 -6.56 9.04
N LEU A 27 7.87 -5.78 9.54
CA LEU A 27 8.00 -5.05 10.81
C LEU A 27 8.20 -6.01 11.99
N LEU A 28 7.41 -7.08 12.07
CA LEU A 28 7.54 -8.09 13.12
C LEU A 28 8.92 -8.75 13.13
N TRP A 29 9.46 -9.09 11.95
CA TRP A 29 10.80 -9.68 11.86
C TRP A 29 11.91 -8.74 12.33
N LEU A 30 11.76 -7.42 12.14
CA LEU A 30 12.72 -6.43 12.64
C LEU A 30 12.71 -6.30 14.17
N PHE A 31 11.58 -6.57 14.82
CA PHE A 31 11.47 -6.52 16.29
C PHE A 31 11.88 -7.81 16.99
N LYS A 32 12.10 -8.91 16.28
CA LYS A 32 12.57 -10.15 16.90
C LYS A 32 14.01 -10.00 17.43
N LYS A 33 14.28 -10.66 18.56
CA LYS A 33 15.63 -10.73 19.16
C LYS A 33 16.65 -11.32 18.18
N ASN A 34 16.28 -12.38 17.48
CA ASN A 34 17.10 -13.00 16.43
C ASN A 34 16.42 -12.77 15.09
N ILE A 35 17.01 -11.91 14.27
CA ILE A 35 16.47 -11.52 12.98
C ILE A 35 16.71 -12.63 11.95
N SER A 36 15.63 -13.11 11.34
CA SER A 36 15.73 -14.00 10.18
C SER A 36 15.83 -13.19 8.89
N VAL A 37 17.06 -13.01 8.38
CA VAL A 37 17.31 -12.26 7.14
C VAL A 37 16.55 -12.85 5.95
N ARG A 38 16.43 -14.19 5.88
CA ARG A 38 15.65 -14.86 4.83
C ARG A 38 14.19 -14.44 4.86
N LEU A 39 13.56 -14.44 6.04
CA LEU A 39 12.14 -14.09 6.18
C LEU A 39 11.91 -12.58 5.99
N LEU A 40 12.87 -11.73 6.38
CA LEU A 40 12.85 -10.31 6.02
C LEU A 40 12.90 -10.11 4.50
N LYS A 41 13.77 -10.83 3.79
CA LYS A 41 13.86 -10.75 2.32
C LYS A 41 12.54 -11.18 1.66
N ILE A 42 11.96 -12.30 2.09
CA ILE A 42 10.69 -12.82 1.56
C ILE A 42 9.53 -11.84 1.85
N SER A 43 9.42 -11.33 3.06
CA SER A 43 8.34 -10.40 3.42
C SER A 43 8.48 -9.05 2.71
N SER A 44 9.69 -8.48 2.66
CA SER A 44 9.94 -7.20 1.95
C SER A 44 9.73 -7.28 0.44
N ILE A 45 10.18 -8.37 -0.22
CA ILE A 45 9.94 -8.53 -1.67
C ILE A 45 8.45 -8.75 -1.97
N THR A 46 7.75 -9.50 -1.11
CA THR A 46 6.30 -9.70 -1.24
C THR A 46 5.57 -8.37 -1.12
N ALA A 47 5.92 -7.55 -0.12
CA ALA A 47 5.33 -6.21 0.05
C ALA A 47 5.57 -5.32 -1.16
N PHE A 48 6.82 -5.27 -1.67
CA PHE A 48 7.16 -4.45 -2.83
C PHE A 48 6.40 -4.86 -4.09
N VAL A 49 6.42 -6.14 -4.45
CA VAL A 49 5.71 -6.66 -5.63
C VAL A 49 4.21 -6.42 -5.51
N ALA A 50 3.66 -6.64 -4.31
CA ALA A 50 2.25 -6.43 -4.04
C ALA A 50 1.84 -4.96 -4.21
N TYR A 51 2.59 -4.01 -3.64
CA TYR A 51 2.29 -2.59 -3.77
C TYR A 51 2.50 -2.06 -5.19
N ILE A 52 3.52 -2.50 -5.93
CA ILE A 52 3.68 -2.17 -7.35
C ILE A 52 2.47 -2.67 -8.16
N THR A 53 2.05 -3.92 -7.93
CA THR A 53 0.92 -4.51 -8.65
C THR A 53 -0.39 -3.79 -8.32
N ALA A 54 -0.61 -3.47 -7.03
CA ALA A 54 -1.76 -2.68 -6.60
C ALA A 54 -1.72 -1.28 -7.24
N TRP A 55 -0.55 -0.64 -7.27
CA TRP A 55 -0.36 0.70 -7.81
C TRP A 55 -0.69 0.76 -9.31
N ILE A 56 -0.19 -0.20 -10.10
CA ILE A 56 -0.47 -0.28 -11.54
C ILE A 56 -1.95 -0.55 -11.81
N THR A 57 -2.52 -1.56 -11.16
CA THR A 57 -3.92 -1.97 -11.41
C THR A 57 -4.92 -0.92 -10.92
N GLY A 58 -4.66 -0.31 -9.77
CA GLY A 58 -5.45 0.80 -9.22
C GLY A 58 -5.33 2.08 -10.03
N GLY A 59 -4.12 2.44 -10.46
CA GLY A 59 -3.87 3.60 -11.32
C GLY A 59 -4.55 3.47 -12.68
N TYR A 60 -4.49 2.28 -13.29
CA TYR A 60 -5.22 2.02 -14.54
C TYR A 60 -6.73 2.17 -14.37
N TYR A 61 -7.31 1.57 -13.32
CA TYR A 61 -8.72 1.73 -12.99
C TYR A 61 -9.10 3.20 -12.77
N TYR A 62 -8.23 3.94 -12.07
CA TYR A 62 -8.43 5.35 -11.78
C TYR A 62 -8.55 6.19 -13.06
N VAL A 63 -7.57 6.04 -13.96
CA VAL A 63 -7.51 6.81 -15.22
C VAL A 63 -8.65 6.44 -16.17
N VAL A 64 -8.96 5.15 -16.30
CA VAL A 64 -9.89 4.67 -17.35
C VAL A 64 -11.35 4.73 -16.92
N TYR A 65 -11.66 4.56 -15.64
CA TYR A 65 -13.04 4.40 -15.18
C TYR A 65 -13.45 5.37 -14.08
N TYR A 66 -12.59 5.57 -13.06
CA TYR A 66 -12.98 6.29 -11.86
C TYR A 66 -13.40 7.74 -12.14
N GLY A 67 -12.59 8.49 -12.91
CA GLY A 67 -12.80 9.93 -13.14
C GLY A 67 -14.12 10.27 -13.82
N SER A 68 -14.55 9.47 -14.79
CA SER A 68 -15.78 9.73 -15.56
C SER A 68 -17.01 9.04 -14.98
N ASN A 69 -16.86 7.91 -14.30
CA ASN A 69 -18.01 7.09 -13.88
C ASN A 69 -18.28 7.11 -12.38
N VAL A 70 -17.24 7.23 -11.53
CA VAL A 70 -17.38 7.10 -10.07
C VAL A 70 -17.32 8.47 -9.38
N LYS A 71 -16.40 9.34 -9.83
CA LYS A 71 -16.23 10.68 -9.26
C LYS A 71 -17.51 11.54 -9.30
N PRO A 72 -18.28 11.60 -10.41
CA PRO A 72 -19.52 12.39 -10.43
C PRO A 72 -20.55 11.89 -9.42
N ILE A 73 -20.74 10.56 -9.33
CA ILE A 73 -21.67 9.93 -8.39
C ILE A 73 -21.36 10.35 -6.95
N ILE A 74 -20.08 10.30 -6.54
CA ILE A 74 -19.69 10.70 -5.18
C ILE A 74 -19.92 12.20 -4.95
N LYS A 75 -19.62 13.05 -5.95
CA LYS A 75 -19.75 14.50 -5.83
C LYS A 75 -21.20 14.98 -5.79
N ASP A 76 -22.09 14.30 -6.51
CA ASP A 76 -23.52 14.62 -6.55
C ASP A 76 -24.30 13.89 -5.44
N GLY A 77 -23.66 12.90 -4.80
CA GLY A 77 -24.22 12.11 -3.70
C GLY A 77 -24.17 12.82 -2.34
N PRO A 78 -24.64 12.13 -1.27
CA PRO A 78 -24.78 12.73 0.06
C PRO A 78 -23.44 13.01 0.77
N ASN A 79 -22.33 12.45 0.29
CA ASN A 79 -21.02 12.55 0.91
C ASN A 79 -19.93 13.04 -0.06
N PRO A 80 -20.04 14.26 -0.62
CA PRO A 80 -19.09 14.78 -1.60
C PRO A 80 -17.67 14.98 -1.03
N TRP A 81 -17.58 15.19 0.29
CA TRP A 81 -16.33 15.33 1.02
C TRP A 81 -15.41 14.10 0.89
N ALA A 82 -15.98 12.92 0.65
CA ALA A 82 -15.21 11.69 0.48
C ALA A 82 -14.30 11.77 -0.75
N HIS A 83 -14.75 12.44 -1.82
CA HIS A 83 -13.87 12.72 -2.94
C HIS A 83 -12.93 13.89 -2.63
N SER A 84 -13.46 15.04 -2.19
CA SER A 84 -12.64 16.25 -2.05
C SER A 84 -11.53 16.17 -1.00
N ILE A 85 -11.66 15.26 -0.01
CA ILE A 85 -10.65 15.07 1.04
C ILE A 85 -9.95 13.72 0.88
N ILE A 86 -10.69 12.60 0.97
CA ILE A 86 -10.06 11.28 1.05
C ILE A 86 -9.44 10.87 -0.27
N MET A 87 -10.14 11.01 -1.40
CA MET A 87 -9.55 10.69 -2.71
C MET A 87 -8.38 11.60 -3.04
N GLU A 88 -8.55 12.92 -2.91
CA GLU A 88 -7.50 13.88 -3.24
C GLU A 88 -6.23 13.59 -2.41
N THR A 89 -6.39 13.34 -1.10
CA THR A 89 -5.27 12.96 -0.23
C THR A 89 -4.63 11.65 -0.67
N LYS A 90 -5.44 10.64 -1.02
CA LYS A 90 -4.93 9.36 -1.49
C LYS A 90 -4.14 9.50 -2.78
N GLU A 91 -4.57 10.34 -3.71
CA GLU A 91 -3.88 10.57 -4.99
C GLU A 91 -2.48 11.17 -4.83
N HIS A 92 -2.20 11.88 -3.74
CA HIS A 92 -0.84 12.32 -3.45
C HIS A 92 -0.03 11.29 -2.66
N ILE A 93 -0.66 10.65 -1.67
CA ILE A 93 0.06 9.76 -0.76
C ILE A 93 0.34 8.38 -1.39
N PHE A 94 -0.51 7.88 -2.29
CA PHE A 94 -0.36 6.53 -2.84
C PHE A 94 0.93 6.34 -3.65
N LEU A 95 1.47 7.43 -4.21
CA LEU A 95 2.72 7.42 -5.00
C LEU A 95 3.95 7.01 -4.15
N PHE A 96 3.90 7.25 -2.83
CA PHE A 96 5.01 6.93 -1.95
C PHE A 96 5.11 5.44 -1.62
N LEU A 97 4.01 4.68 -1.68
CA LEU A 97 4.01 3.27 -1.26
C LEU A 97 5.01 2.40 -2.04
N PRO A 98 5.02 2.41 -3.39
CA PRO A 98 6.00 1.61 -4.13
C PRO A 98 7.45 2.06 -3.87
N LEU A 99 7.68 3.37 -3.73
CA LEU A 99 9.00 3.93 -3.50
C LEU A 99 9.54 3.54 -2.11
N LEU A 100 8.73 3.68 -1.06
CA LEU A 100 9.11 3.30 0.29
C LEU A 100 9.35 1.79 0.40
N ALA A 101 8.47 0.98 -0.20
CA ALA A 101 8.64 -0.47 -0.25
C ALA A 101 9.91 -0.88 -1.01
N PHE A 102 10.28 -0.15 -2.05
CA PHE A 102 11.53 -0.35 -2.76
C PHE A 102 12.74 -0.04 -1.88
N VAL A 103 12.74 1.10 -1.16
CA VAL A 103 13.81 1.45 -0.21
C VAL A 103 13.96 0.40 0.88
N ILE A 104 12.84 -0.10 1.42
CA ILE A 104 12.82 -1.19 2.41
C ILE A 104 13.47 -2.45 1.81
N LEU A 105 13.02 -2.86 0.62
CA LEU A 105 13.55 -4.04 -0.07
C LEU A 105 15.06 -3.93 -0.28
N LEU A 106 15.55 -2.83 -0.85
CA LEU A 106 16.98 -2.63 -1.10
C LEU A 106 17.78 -2.66 0.21
N THR A 107 17.29 -1.98 1.25
CA THR A 107 17.96 -1.96 2.56
C THR A 107 18.05 -3.36 3.15
N VAL A 108 16.95 -4.13 3.14
CA VAL A 108 16.95 -5.53 3.59
C VAL A 108 17.88 -6.39 2.74
N TRP A 109 17.91 -6.19 1.43
CA TRP A 109 18.69 -7.03 0.52
C TRP A 109 20.20 -6.83 0.68
N PHE A 110 20.63 -5.58 0.77
CA PHE A 110 22.05 -5.21 0.83
C PHE A 110 22.62 -5.11 2.25
N LYS A 111 21.79 -4.77 3.25
CA LYS A 111 22.24 -4.57 4.64
C LYS A 111 21.62 -5.56 5.62
N GLY A 112 20.84 -6.54 5.15
CA GLY A 112 20.14 -7.51 5.99
C GLY A 112 21.02 -8.21 7.04
N ASN A 113 22.24 -8.60 6.66
CA ASN A 113 23.18 -9.28 7.57
C ASN A 113 23.68 -8.36 8.70
N ASN A 114 23.73 -7.06 8.47
CA ASN A 114 24.21 -6.06 9.43
C ASN A 114 23.10 -5.60 10.39
N LEU A 115 21.83 -5.93 10.12
CA LEU A 115 20.69 -5.46 10.93
C LEU A 115 20.68 -6.01 12.36
N GLN A 116 21.27 -7.18 12.59
CA GLN A 116 21.35 -7.80 13.92
C GLN A 116 22.29 -7.02 14.85
N GLU A 117 23.39 -6.51 14.30
CA GLU A 117 24.46 -5.84 15.03
C GLU A 117 24.24 -4.31 15.06
N ASN A 118 23.74 -3.74 13.97
CA ASN A 118 23.53 -2.30 13.82
C ASN A 118 22.11 -1.89 14.24
N ARG A 119 21.93 -1.64 15.55
CA ARG A 119 20.64 -1.18 16.11
C ARG A 119 20.12 0.13 15.50
N PRO A 120 20.94 1.18 15.29
CA PRO A 120 20.47 2.40 14.65
C PRO A 120 19.85 2.16 13.26
N LEU A 121 20.54 1.38 12.40
CA LEU A 121 20.03 1.03 11.08
C LEU A 121 18.73 0.25 11.15
N ARG A 122 18.66 -0.74 12.06
CA ARG A 122 17.45 -1.54 12.27
C ARG A 122 16.26 -0.68 12.71
N ASN A 123 16.47 0.25 13.62
CA ASN A 123 15.41 1.12 14.12
C ASN A 123 14.95 2.11 13.05
N ALA A 124 15.87 2.67 12.27
CA ALA A 124 15.55 3.52 11.13
C ALA A 124 14.73 2.76 10.08
N LEU A 125 15.16 1.54 9.72
CA LEU A 125 14.42 0.67 8.81
C LEU A 125 13.03 0.32 9.37
N ALA A 126 12.92 -0.02 10.65
CA ALA A 126 11.64 -0.33 11.30
C ALA A 126 10.68 0.88 11.28
N LEU A 127 11.18 2.10 11.47
CA LEU A 127 10.39 3.32 11.36
C LEU A 127 9.86 3.51 9.93
N VAL A 128 10.70 3.33 8.91
CA VAL A 128 10.27 3.41 7.51
C VAL A 128 9.23 2.35 7.18
N VAL A 129 9.40 1.12 7.65
CA VAL A 129 8.42 0.03 7.49
C VAL A 129 7.10 0.37 8.19
N LEU A 130 7.16 0.92 9.42
CA LEU A 130 5.97 1.33 10.17
C LEU A 130 5.20 2.44 9.45
N ILE A 131 5.89 3.48 8.96
CA ILE A 131 5.27 4.56 8.18
C ILE A 131 4.61 3.98 6.91
N THR A 132 5.31 3.10 6.20
CA THR A 132 4.78 2.41 5.01
C THR A 132 3.51 1.61 5.35
N LEU A 133 3.52 0.89 6.48
CA LEU A 133 2.37 0.13 6.95
C LEU A 133 1.18 1.04 7.26
N ILE A 134 1.39 2.12 8.02
CA ILE A 134 0.33 3.09 8.35
C ILE A 134 -0.28 3.69 7.09
N ILE A 135 0.56 4.13 6.14
CA ILE A 135 0.10 4.67 4.86
C ILE A 135 -0.73 3.62 4.11
N SER A 136 -0.27 2.37 4.05
CA SER A 136 -0.98 1.32 3.33
C SER A 136 -2.34 0.97 3.94
N VAL A 137 -2.44 0.97 5.28
CA VAL A 137 -3.72 0.81 5.99
C VAL A 137 -4.64 1.99 5.71
N PHE A 138 -4.12 3.22 5.75
CA PHE A 138 -4.89 4.42 5.40
C PHE A 138 -5.41 4.35 3.95
N MET A 139 -4.62 3.88 2.98
CA MET A 139 -5.07 3.69 1.60
C MET A 139 -6.26 2.71 1.51
N ALA A 140 -6.17 1.58 2.22
CA ALA A 140 -7.22 0.56 2.23
C ALA A 140 -8.51 1.10 2.87
N LEU A 141 -8.42 1.70 4.05
CA LEU A 141 -9.57 2.29 4.75
C LEU A 141 -10.22 3.41 3.92
N GLY A 142 -9.42 4.30 3.33
CA GLY A 142 -9.95 5.31 2.44
C GLY A 142 -10.67 4.69 1.24
N GLY A 143 -10.17 3.57 0.68
CA GLY A 143 -10.85 2.84 -0.39
C GLY A 143 -12.25 2.35 -0.01
N VAL A 144 -12.42 1.91 1.24
CA VAL A 144 -13.74 1.54 1.79
C VAL A 144 -14.67 2.75 1.87
N ILE A 145 -14.19 3.88 2.40
CA ILE A 145 -14.97 5.13 2.50
C ILE A 145 -15.46 5.55 1.11
N ILE A 146 -14.56 5.61 0.13
CA ILE A 146 -14.85 6.03 -1.24
C ILE A 146 -15.87 5.11 -1.92
N SER A 147 -15.68 3.79 -1.76
CA SER A 147 -16.60 2.79 -2.31
C SER A 147 -17.98 2.86 -1.67
N GLY A 148 -18.05 3.16 -0.37
CA GLY A 148 -19.30 3.38 0.35
C GLY A 148 -20.02 4.63 -0.14
N SER A 149 -19.31 5.74 -0.32
CA SER A 149 -19.88 7.00 -0.81
C SER A 149 -20.38 6.92 -2.26
N ALA A 150 -19.88 5.98 -3.07
CA ALA A 150 -20.36 5.76 -4.44
C ALA A 150 -21.64 4.91 -4.53
N ARG A 151 -22.13 4.35 -3.40
CA ARG A 151 -23.30 3.45 -3.35
C ARG A 151 -24.50 4.04 -2.62
N LEU A 152 -24.32 5.20 -1.99
CA LEU A 152 -25.34 5.97 -1.27
C LEU A 152 -25.87 7.09 -2.16
#